data_AF-A0A3D3KK46-F1
#
_entry.id   AF-A0A3D3KK46-F1
#
_cell.length_a   1.000
_cell.length_b   1.000
_cell.length_c   1.000
_cell.angle_alpha   90.00
_cell.angle_beta   90.00
_cell.angle_gamma   90.00
#
_symmetry.space_group_name_H-M   'P 1'
#
loop_
_entity.id
_entity.type
_entity.pdbx_description
1 polymer ?
#
loop_
_entity_poly.entity_id
_entity_poly.type
_entity_poly.pdbx_seq_one_letter_code
_entity_poly.pdbx_strand_id
1 'polypeptide(L)'
;MPDEWETSNGLDTKKDDSGEDPDGDGLTNGRESELDTKPNVADTDGDGLSDGDEVNGTGTGFDTDPLKADTDDDGASDGSDGQPLDDG
;
A
#
# COMPACT_ATOMS: atom_id res chain seq x y z
N MET A 1 -2.46 12.44 11.06
CA MET A 1 -1.31 11.94 10.29
C MET A 1 -0.20 12.98 10.42
N PRO A 2 1.07 12.69 10.08
CA PRO A 2 2.13 13.70 10.10
C PRO A 2 1.88 14.76 9.02
N ASP A 3 1.95 16.05 9.38
CA ASP A 3 1.81 17.17 8.43
C ASP A 3 2.74 17.05 7.21
N GLU A 4 3.95 16.51 7.40
CA GLU A 4 4.91 16.28 6.31
C GLU A 4 4.43 15.23 5.31
N TRP A 5 3.85 14.13 5.81
CA TRP A 5 3.29 13.06 4.97
C TRP A 5 2.06 13.56 4.21
N GLU A 6 1.15 14.29 4.89
CA GLU A 6 -0.03 14.91 4.28
C GLU A 6 0.40 15.88 3.15
N THR A 7 1.42 16.71 3.38
CA THR A 7 1.95 17.63 2.37
C THR A 7 2.55 16.88 1.16
N SER A 8 3.29 15.79 1.41
CA SER A 8 3.89 14.97 0.35
C SER A 8 2.84 14.30 -0.54
N ASN A 9 1.71 13.91 0.06
CA ASN A 9 0.61 13.23 -0.61
C ASN A 9 -0.52 14.17 -1.07
N GLY A 10 -0.34 15.49 -0.93
CA GLY A 10 -1.30 16.48 -1.42
C GLY A 10 -2.58 16.62 -0.59
N LEU A 11 -2.58 16.14 0.65
CA LEU A 11 -3.66 16.30 1.62
C LEU A 11 -3.60 17.66 2.36
N ASP A 12 -4.70 18.06 3.00
CA ASP A 12 -4.78 19.30 3.78
C ASP A 12 -4.40 19.04 5.24
N THR A 13 -3.27 19.59 5.69
CA THR A 13 -2.76 19.42 7.06
C THR A 13 -3.66 19.98 8.17
N LYS A 14 -4.71 20.71 7.80
CA LYS A 14 -5.68 21.28 8.75
C LYS A 14 -7.00 20.53 8.77
N LYS A 15 -7.19 19.58 7.87
CA LYS A 15 -8.39 18.75 7.78
C LYS A 15 -8.08 17.40 8.43
N ASP A 16 -9.03 16.92 9.22
CA ASP A 16 -8.99 15.53 9.68
C ASP A 16 -9.66 14.65 8.62
N ASP A 17 -8.85 14.09 7.73
CA ASP A 17 -9.25 13.13 6.71
C ASP A 17 -8.60 11.76 6.92
N SER A 18 -8.13 11.45 8.13
CA SER A 18 -7.45 10.17 8.41
C SER A 18 -8.34 8.94 8.22
N GLY A 19 -9.66 9.12 8.22
CA GLY A 19 -10.65 8.06 7.97
C GLY A 19 -11.23 8.07 6.55
N GLU A 20 -10.74 8.93 5.66
CA GLU A 20 -11.08 8.86 4.23
C GLU A 20 -10.24 7.78 3.55
N ASP A 21 -10.77 7.23 2.47
CA ASP A 21 -10.16 6.23 1.59
C ASP A 21 -10.41 6.73 0.15
N PRO A 22 -9.54 7.62 -0.37
CA PRO A 22 -9.80 8.35 -1.61
C PRO A 22 -9.65 7.51 -2.88
N ASP A 23 -8.77 6.50 -2.89
CA ASP A 23 -8.54 5.60 -4.01
C ASP A 23 -9.34 4.29 -3.93
N GLY A 24 -9.90 3.98 -2.77
CA GLY A 24 -10.85 2.88 -2.58
C GLY A 24 -10.18 1.52 -2.51
N ASP A 25 -8.93 1.46 -2.07
CA ASP A 25 -8.16 0.22 -1.93
C ASP A 25 -8.46 -0.54 -0.62
N GLY A 26 -9.17 0.11 0.31
CA GLY A 26 -9.56 -0.45 1.60
C GLY A 26 -8.64 -0.07 2.75
N LEU A 27 -7.62 0.74 2.52
CA LEU A 27 -6.85 1.45 3.56
C LEU A 27 -7.37 2.88 3.67
N THR A 28 -7.43 3.39 4.90
CA THR A 28 -7.73 4.80 5.10
C THR A 28 -6.42 5.60 5.06
N ASN A 29 -6.49 6.90 4.74
CA ASN A 29 -5.32 7.80 4.78
C ASN A 29 -4.48 7.63 6.06
N GLY A 30 -5.17 7.45 7.20
CA GLY A 30 -4.54 7.24 8.49
C GLY A 30 -3.71 5.96 8.55
N ARG A 31 -4.20 4.87 7.94
CA ARG A 31 -3.50 3.60 7.86
C ARG A 31 -2.35 3.65 6.85
N GLU A 32 -2.57 4.28 5.72
CA GLU A 32 -1.54 4.48 4.69
C GLU A 32 -0.38 5.33 5.21
N SER A 33 -0.68 6.35 6.02
CA SER A 33 0.33 7.14 6.73
C SER A 33 1.16 6.33 7.73
N GLU A 34 0.66 5.20 8.24
CA GLU A 34 1.42 4.30 9.12
C GLU A 34 2.31 3.34 8.33
N LEU A 35 1.94 3.08 7.07
CA LEU A 35 2.61 2.14 6.16
C LEU A 35 3.50 2.85 5.13
N ASP A 36 3.52 4.19 5.12
CA ASP A 36 4.20 5.03 4.14
C ASP A 36 3.73 4.83 2.68
N THR A 37 2.49 4.35 2.49
CA THR A 37 1.82 4.24 1.18
C THR A 37 1.15 5.55 0.76
N LYS A 38 0.49 5.57 -0.41
CA LYS A 38 -0.01 6.79 -1.06
C LYS A 38 -1.56 6.86 -1.06
N PRO A 39 -2.18 7.86 -0.40
CA PRO A 39 -3.63 7.99 -0.20
C PRO A 39 -4.47 8.32 -1.42
N ASN A 40 -3.88 8.33 -2.60
CA ASN A 40 -4.61 8.54 -3.85
C ASN A 40 -4.10 7.59 -4.95
N VAL A 41 -3.35 6.55 -4.56
CA VAL A 41 -2.76 5.57 -5.45
C VAL A 41 -2.91 4.21 -4.81
N ALA A 42 -3.94 3.49 -5.24
CA ALA A 42 -4.30 2.18 -4.70
C ALA A 42 -3.17 1.14 -4.77
N ASP A 43 -2.15 1.31 -5.61
CA ASP A 43 -1.01 0.40 -5.83
C ASP A 43 0.27 1.25 -5.79
N THR A 44 0.89 1.35 -4.61
CA THR A 44 1.95 2.33 -4.36
C THR A 44 3.24 2.01 -5.09
N ASP A 45 3.58 0.72 -5.21
CA ASP A 45 4.82 0.24 -5.80
C ASP A 45 4.70 -0.19 -7.27
N GLY A 46 3.47 -0.36 -7.76
CA GLY A 46 3.13 -0.58 -9.17
C GLY A 46 3.24 -2.03 -9.61
N ASP A 47 3.06 -2.99 -8.70
CA ASP A 47 3.24 -4.41 -8.96
C ASP A 47 1.96 -5.12 -9.47
N GLY A 48 0.82 -4.44 -9.34
CA GLY A 48 -0.50 -4.90 -9.77
C GLY A 48 -1.42 -5.41 -8.65
N LEU A 49 -0.97 -5.41 -7.40
CA LEU A 49 -1.78 -5.54 -6.19
C LEU A 49 -2.07 -4.16 -5.61
N SER A 50 -3.17 -4.04 -4.89
CA SER A 50 -3.44 -2.81 -4.16
C SER A 50 -2.78 -2.84 -2.78
N ASP A 51 -2.36 -1.70 -2.23
CA ASP A 51 -1.74 -1.63 -0.90
C ASP A 51 -2.65 -2.30 0.15
N GLY A 52 -3.97 -2.08 0.02
CA GLY A 52 -4.99 -2.78 0.80
C GLY A 52 -5.05 -4.30 0.58
N ASP A 53 -4.88 -4.80 -0.64
CA ASP A 53 -4.82 -6.24 -0.91
C ASP A 53 -3.59 -6.90 -0.31
N GLU A 54 -2.46 -6.21 -0.33
CA GLU A 54 -1.18 -6.68 0.20
C GLU A 54 -1.19 -6.69 1.73
N VAL A 55 -1.75 -5.66 2.36
CA VAL A 55 -1.82 -5.56 3.83
C VAL A 55 -2.90 -6.46 4.42
N ASN A 56 -3.99 -6.70 3.70
CA ASN A 56 -5.11 -7.53 4.18
C ASN A 56 -5.07 -8.98 3.65
N GLY A 57 -4.10 -9.32 2.80
CA GLY A 57 -3.90 -10.64 2.22
C GLY A 57 -5.00 -11.09 1.25
N THR A 58 -5.76 -10.15 0.66
CA THR A 58 -6.94 -10.45 -0.16
C THR A 58 -6.63 -10.74 -1.63
N GLY A 59 -5.45 -10.35 -2.14
CA GLY A 59 -5.02 -10.57 -3.53
C GLY A 59 -4.26 -11.88 -3.78
N THR A 60 -3.25 -12.17 -2.95
CA THR A 60 -2.35 -13.33 -3.08
C THR A 60 -2.67 -14.46 -2.08
N GLY A 61 -3.42 -14.14 -1.02
CA GLY A 61 -3.54 -15.00 0.17
C GLY A 61 -2.37 -14.89 1.16
N PHE A 62 -1.45 -13.95 0.91
CA PHE A 62 -0.26 -13.66 1.70
C PHE A 62 -0.20 -12.15 2.00
N ASP A 63 0.41 -11.78 3.12
CA ASP A 63 0.67 -10.38 3.44
C ASP A 63 2.04 -9.98 2.83
N THR A 64 2.05 -9.16 1.77
CA THR A 64 3.26 -8.65 1.09
C THR A 64 3.61 -7.22 1.53
N ASP A 65 4.73 -6.66 1.05
CA ASP A 65 5.16 -5.30 1.37
C ASP A 65 4.65 -4.31 0.31
N PRO A 66 3.68 -3.43 0.64
CA PRO A 66 3.08 -2.50 -0.33
C PRO A 66 4.01 -1.39 -0.85
N LEU A 67 5.26 -1.39 -0.40
CA LEU A 67 6.30 -0.50 -0.89
C LEU A 67 7.33 -1.22 -1.76
N LYS A 68 7.15 -2.52 -2.02
CA LYS A 68 8.13 -3.36 -2.68
C LYS A 68 7.46 -4.37 -3.60
N ALA A 69 7.55 -4.05 -4.89
CA ALA A 69 6.91 -4.80 -5.97
C ALA A 69 7.36 -6.27 -6.17
N ASP A 70 8.24 -6.81 -5.33
CA ASP A 70 8.81 -8.16 -5.32
C ASP A 70 9.28 -8.38 -3.87
N THR A 71 8.39 -8.88 -3.00
CA THR A 71 8.58 -8.89 -1.54
C THR A 71 9.73 -9.80 -1.11
N ASP A 72 9.95 -10.94 -1.78
CA ASP A 72 10.99 -11.91 -1.46
C ASP A 72 12.29 -11.78 -2.29
N ASP A 73 12.34 -10.83 -3.23
CA ASP A 73 13.48 -10.56 -4.14
C ASP A 73 13.84 -11.77 -5.05
N ASP A 74 12.86 -12.60 -5.41
CA ASP A 74 13.10 -13.77 -6.28
C ASP A 74 13.09 -13.42 -7.79
N GLY A 75 12.64 -12.21 -8.13
CA GLY A 75 12.56 -11.66 -9.48
C GLY A 75 11.17 -11.75 -10.13
N ALA A 76 10.15 -12.23 -9.43
CA ALA A 76 8.75 -12.16 -9.79
C ALA A 76 8.02 -11.11 -8.94
N SER A 77 7.18 -10.30 -9.58
CA SER A 77 6.40 -9.30 -8.83
C SER A 77 5.28 -9.94 -8.05
N ASP A 78 4.92 -9.43 -6.87
CA ASP A 78 3.96 -10.10 -5.98
C ASP A 78 2.60 -10.33 -6.64
N GLY A 79 2.12 -9.37 -7.43
CA GLY A 79 0.89 -9.49 -8.23
C GLY A 79 0.92 -10.53 -9.34
N SER A 80 2.10 -11.03 -9.70
CA SER A 80 2.29 -12.10 -10.69
C SER A 80 2.92 -13.37 -10.11
N ASP A 81 3.36 -13.34 -8.85
CA ASP A 81 4.03 -14.45 -8.22
C ASP A 81 3.06 -15.37 -7.46
N GLY A 82 3.26 -16.67 -7.63
CA GLY A 82 2.48 -17.69 -6.97
C GLY A 82 2.88 -17.92 -5.52
N GLN A 83 4.09 -17.52 -5.12
CA GLN A 83 4.69 -17.75 -3.80
C GLN A 83 5.45 -16.50 -3.29
N PRO A 84 4.81 -15.32 -3.17
CA PRO A 84 5.46 -14.00 -3.05
C PRO A 84 6.19 -13.74 -1.71
N LEU A 85 6.40 -14.79 -0.91
CA LEU A 85 7.10 -14.77 0.37
C LEU A 85 8.14 -15.90 0.47
N ASP A 86 8.45 -16.59 -0.63
CA ASP A 86 9.35 -17.74 -0.67
C ASP A 86 10.74 -17.32 -1.15
N ASP A 87 11.71 -17.26 -0.24
CA ASP A 87 13.08 -16.84 -0.53
C ASP A 87 13.96 -17.90 -1.23
N GLY A 88 13.37 -19.07 -1.58
CA GLY A 88 13.98 -20.15 -2.38
C GLY A 88 14.57 -21.35 -1.62
#